data_AF-A0A7C3IYW4-F1
#
_entry.id   AF-A0A7C3IYW4-F1
#
_cell.length_a   1.000
_cell.length_b   1.000
_cell.length_c   1.000
_cell.angle_alpha   90.00
_cell.angle_beta   90.00
_cell.angle_gamma   90.00
#
_symmetry.space_group_name_H-M   'P 1'
#
loop_
_entity.id
_entity.type
_entity.pdbx_description
1 polymer ?
#
loop_
_entity_poly.entity_id
_entity_poly.type
_entity_poly.pdbx_seq_one_letter_code
_entity_poly.pdbx_strand_id
1 'polypeptide(L)'
;MSRTAILLSVLAFPIAAALPSEGAALSPQATAAQVCRAKLSAKGKAYAKTRRNLLLSCTTKLLNCALMEELDHANAKSCRDTATASCIAKLNTPGQGLLKAQQKFVDQVTAACTAMGITNVCSTGSGGLHLANLPFCGSDPSGCGGSDLQSLMSCLRNLIDSFVDQEVGTVAPRAGILLDNIGLGAQFGALPRPASQTVFLSQDGSGHLNSVGTIAISASDRLAIDASALPCGSNSNNGKVEIRVGQTGTSCNDLVAEQTVTLQESYLTPGYVGPFDVDMKYCITWKDPGGGGCTSGPGSSVFGTIDVTPDGTPPGTPATRATVVGCHKKFQGQGKTVAAFVANKLHACGDKVAKCELANEIDGSGTCTPSYTTPCSTIVSVVDNKLTNSTGKIVAPTSKCTLVPFVQLNSFVGGLGFKLGSCGSSIDLTSLSSCALGQAGMDLGVDCFEQNTSGRRDPRLKQSLMAAGINPADFSCVP
;
A
#
# COMPACT_ATOMS: atom_id res chain seq x y z
N MET A 1 -58.47 74.34 27.15
CA MET A 1 -58.08 73.02 27.72
C MET A 1 -57.61 72.15 26.55
N SER A 2 -56.33 72.30 26.18
CA SER A 2 -55.25 71.29 26.27
C SER A 2 -55.50 70.00 25.48
N ARG A 3 -54.72 69.84 24.39
CA ARG A 3 -54.56 68.66 23.54
C ARG A 3 -53.43 67.79 24.10
N THR A 4 -53.56 66.47 24.09
CA THR A 4 -52.40 65.57 23.88
C THR A 4 -52.86 64.16 23.48
N ALA A 5 -52.42 63.73 22.30
CA ALA A 5 -52.44 62.34 21.84
C ALA A 5 -51.07 61.73 22.19
N ILE A 6 -51.06 60.52 22.77
CA ILE A 6 -49.84 59.78 23.10
C ILE A 6 -49.60 58.76 21.97
N LEU A 7 -48.51 58.95 21.23
CA LEU A 7 -47.91 57.95 20.35
C LEU A 7 -47.18 56.91 21.21
N LEU A 8 -47.48 55.62 21.02
CA LEU A 8 -46.64 54.51 21.45
C LEU A 8 -45.49 54.30 20.46
N SER A 9 -44.27 54.58 20.90
CA SER A 9 -43.03 54.20 20.23
C SER A 9 -42.57 52.81 20.69
N VAL A 10 -42.67 51.84 19.80
CA VAL A 10 -41.99 50.54 19.93
C VAL A 10 -40.50 50.77 19.65
N LEU A 11 -39.68 50.76 20.70
CA LEU A 11 -38.23 50.74 20.60
C LEU A 11 -37.78 49.37 20.08
N ALA A 12 -37.46 49.32 18.79
CA ALA A 12 -36.66 48.26 18.22
C ALA A 12 -35.23 48.40 18.78
N PHE A 13 -34.82 47.45 19.62
CA PHE A 13 -33.41 47.25 19.95
C PHE A 13 -32.71 46.67 18.72
N PRO A 14 -31.68 47.33 18.16
CA PRO A 14 -30.78 46.65 17.23
C PRO A 14 -29.97 45.65 18.05
N ILE A 15 -30.26 44.36 17.92
CA ILE A 15 -29.27 43.31 18.19
C ILE A 15 -28.20 43.53 17.12
N ALA A 16 -27.16 44.27 17.48
CA ALA A 16 -25.94 44.29 16.71
C ALA A 16 -25.43 42.85 16.69
N ALA A 17 -25.67 42.16 15.57
CA ALA A 17 -24.90 40.98 15.21
C ALA A 17 -23.44 41.43 15.24
N ALA A 18 -22.71 41.03 16.29
CA ALA A 18 -21.28 41.16 16.33
C ALA A 18 -20.75 40.32 15.17
N LEU A 19 -20.51 40.98 14.03
CA LEU A 19 -19.69 40.43 12.97
C LEU A 19 -18.31 40.25 13.62
N PRO A 20 -17.81 39.01 13.80
CA PRO A 20 -16.46 38.84 14.27
C PRO A 20 -15.55 39.39 13.18
N SER A 21 -14.72 40.36 13.56
CA SER A 21 -13.68 40.90 12.70
C SER A 21 -12.76 39.76 12.28
N GLU A 22 -12.51 39.63 10.98
CA GLU A 22 -11.34 38.93 10.43
C GLU A 22 -10.08 39.55 11.09
N GLY A 23 -9.62 38.97 12.20
CA GLY A 23 -8.51 39.55 12.98
C GLY A 23 -8.53 39.31 14.49
N ALA A 24 -9.56 38.69 15.06
CA ALA A 24 -9.48 38.24 16.46
C ALA A 24 -8.39 37.17 16.58
N ALA A 25 -7.44 37.37 17.50
CA ALA A 25 -6.40 36.39 17.77
C ALA A 25 -7.05 35.11 18.33
N LEU A 26 -6.78 33.97 17.69
CA LEU A 26 -7.26 32.66 18.15
C LEU A 26 -6.75 32.39 19.56
N SER A 27 -7.56 31.68 20.35
CA SER A 27 -7.10 31.18 21.64
C SER A 27 -5.90 30.23 21.47
N PRO A 28 -5.09 30.05 22.53
CA PRO A 28 -4.03 29.05 22.50
C PRO A 28 -4.56 27.65 22.17
N GLN A 29 -5.78 27.32 22.60
CA GLN A 29 -6.40 26.01 22.35
C GLN A 29 -6.81 25.85 20.89
N ALA A 30 -7.46 26.85 20.29
CA ALA A 30 -7.81 26.84 18.87
C ALA A 30 -6.56 26.79 17.97
N THR A 31 -5.53 27.54 18.33
CA THR A 31 -4.23 27.50 17.65
C THR A 31 -3.59 26.11 17.74
N ALA A 32 -3.55 25.50 18.93
CA ALA A 32 -2.99 24.16 19.13
C ALA A 32 -3.74 23.09 18.32
N ALA A 33 -5.09 23.14 18.31
CA ALA A 33 -5.91 22.22 17.53
C ALA A 33 -5.66 22.33 16.02
N GLN A 34 -5.62 23.57 15.49
CA GLN A 34 -5.31 23.81 14.09
C GLN A 34 -3.91 23.34 13.70
N VAL A 35 -2.90 23.60 14.54
CA VAL A 35 -1.51 23.18 14.30
C VAL A 35 -1.40 21.65 14.31
N CYS A 36 -1.99 20.97 15.31
CA CYS A 36 -1.98 19.51 15.41
C CYS A 36 -2.63 18.87 14.18
N ARG A 37 -3.86 19.29 13.82
CA ARG A 37 -4.57 18.77 12.64
C ARG A 37 -3.81 19.02 11.34
N ALA A 38 -3.33 20.24 11.12
CA ALA A 38 -2.57 20.57 9.92
C ALA A 38 -1.29 19.71 9.82
N LYS A 39 -0.66 19.40 10.96
CA LYS A 39 0.51 18.51 11.00
C LYS A 39 0.15 17.06 10.70
N LEU A 40 -0.92 16.53 11.30
CA LEU A 40 -1.47 15.20 11.03
C LEU A 40 -1.70 15.00 9.53
N SER A 41 -2.45 15.90 8.91
CA SER A 41 -2.73 15.91 7.47
C SER A 41 -1.45 15.97 6.63
N ALA A 42 -0.61 17.00 6.86
CA ALA A 42 0.57 17.23 6.03
C ALA A 42 1.62 16.11 6.15
N LYS A 43 1.88 15.62 7.37
CA LYS A 43 2.89 14.59 7.63
C LYS A 43 2.36 13.19 7.30
N GLY A 44 1.10 12.90 7.56
CA GLY A 44 0.46 11.66 7.14
C GLY A 44 0.50 11.51 5.62
N LYS A 45 0.13 12.57 4.88
CA LYS A 45 0.21 12.58 3.41
C LYS A 45 1.64 12.40 2.90
N ALA A 46 2.60 13.10 3.49
CA ALA A 46 4.01 12.97 3.11
C ALA A 46 4.55 11.56 3.40
N TYR A 47 4.13 10.96 4.51
CA TYR A 47 4.50 9.60 4.88
C TYR A 47 3.92 8.58 3.92
N ALA A 48 2.60 8.61 3.67
CA ALA A 48 1.92 7.72 2.73
C ALA A 48 2.56 7.78 1.32
N LYS A 49 2.80 9.00 0.80
CA LYS A 49 3.51 9.21 -0.47
C LYS A 49 4.91 8.59 -0.46
N THR A 50 5.65 8.74 0.63
CA THR A 50 7.00 8.19 0.77
C THR A 50 6.97 6.67 0.74
N ARG A 51 6.14 6.04 1.58
CA ARG A 51 5.97 4.59 1.64
C ARG A 51 5.60 4.00 0.28
N ARG A 52 4.55 4.53 -0.35
CA ARG A 52 4.09 4.15 -1.70
C ARG A 52 5.22 4.18 -2.72
N ASN A 53 5.97 5.28 -2.76
CA ASN A 53 7.05 5.44 -3.73
C ASN A 53 8.21 4.48 -3.50
N LEU A 54 8.59 4.25 -2.24
CA LEU A 54 9.65 3.31 -1.89
C LEU A 54 9.24 1.88 -2.25
N LEU A 55 8.03 1.45 -1.88
CA LEU A 55 7.49 0.14 -2.23
C LEU A 55 7.46 -0.08 -3.73
N LEU A 56 6.81 0.81 -4.49
CA LEU A 56 6.71 0.68 -5.95
C LEU A 56 8.07 0.72 -6.65
N SER A 57 9.04 1.49 -6.13
CA SER A 57 10.42 1.48 -6.64
C SER A 57 11.11 0.13 -6.40
N CYS A 58 10.89 -0.49 -5.24
CA CYS A 58 11.44 -1.80 -4.90
C CYS A 58 10.82 -2.88 -5.78
N THR A 59 9.49 -2.92 -5.84
CA THR A 59 8.72 -3.86 -6.66
C THR A 59 9.13 -3.79 -8.13
N THR A 60 9.31 -2.60 -8.70
CA THR A 60 9.74 -2.46 -10.10
C THR A 60 11.11 -3.08 -10.36
N LYS A 61 12.07 -2.92 -9.44
CA LYS A 61 13.41 -3.51 -9.58
C LYS A 61 13.35 -5.02 -9.50
N LEU A 62 12.65 -5.54 -8.48
CA LEU A 62 12.50 -6.98 -8.27
C LEU A 62 11.74 -7.64 -9.42
N LEU A 63 10.66 -7.02 -9.89
CA LEU A 63 9.89 -7.50 -11.05
C LEU A 63 10.74 -7.56 -12.31
N ASN A 64 11.57 -6.55 -12.56
CA ASN A 64 12.46 -6.56 -13.73
C ASN A 64 13.45 -7.73 -13.70
N CYS A 65 13.96 -8.08 -12.51
CA CYS A 65 14.82 -9.26 -12.34
C CYS A 65 14.03 -10.56 -12.51
N ALA A 66 12.83 -10.66 -11.94
CA ALA A 66 11.97 -11.84 -12.10
C ALA A 66 11.62 -12.08 -13.58
N LEU A 67 11.17 -11.04 -14.28
CA LEU A 67 10.82 -11.16 -15.71
C LEU A 67 12.03 -11.45 -16.62
N MET A 68 13.25 -11.19 -16.15
CA MET A 68 14.46 -11.60 -16.89
C MET A 68 14.68 -13.11 -16.83
N GLU A 69 14.25 -13.77 -15.76
CA GLU A 69 14.27 -15.24 -15.67
C GLU A 69 13.07 -15.83 -16.42
N GLU A 70 11.89 -15.24 -16.20
CA GLU A 70 10.62 -15.77 -16.69
C GLU A 70 10.41 -15.61 -18.20
N LEU A 71 10.96 -14.55 -18.82
CA LEU A 71 10.74 -14.29 -20.25
C LEU A 71 12.01 -14.41 -21.09
N ASP A 72 13.17 -14.09 -20.51
CA ASP A 72 14.44 -14.14 -21.24
C ASP A 72 15.22 -15.43 -20.93
N HIS A 73 14.76 -16.26 -19.99
CA HIS A 73 15.45 -17.46 -19.47
C HIS A 73 16.92 -17.21 -19.11
N ALA A 74 17.21 -15.99 -18.62
CA ALA A 74 18.56 -15.53 -18.33
C ALA A 74 18.84 -15.56 -16.83
N ASN A 75 20.09 -15.84 -16.46
CA ASN A 75 20.50 -15.82 -15.05
C ASN A 75 20.38 -14.40 -14.47
N ALA A 76 19.42 -14.21 -13.56
CA ALA A 76 19.17 -12.91 -12.92
C ALA A 76 19.84 -12.70 -11.57
N LYS A 77 20.79 -13.55 -11.16
CA LYS A 77 21.42 -13.46 -9.84
C LYS A 77 21.96 -12.07 -9.52
N SER A 78 22.79 -11.50 -10.40
CA SER A 78 23.38 -10.16 -10.18
C SER A 78 22.30 -9.07 -10.09
N CYS A 79 21.24 -9.19 -10.90
CA CYS A 79 20.08 -8.30 -10.83
C CYS A 79 19.37 -8.42 -9.47
N ARG A 80 19.05 -9.65 -9.03
CA ARG A 80 18.39 -9.92 -7.75
C ARG A 80 19.20 -9.43 -6.57
N ASP A 81 20.50 -9.69 -6.52
CA ASP A 81 21.37 -9.25 -5.43
C ASP A 81 21.36 -7.71 -5.32
N THR A 82 21.51 -7.02 -6.45
CA THR A 82 21.49 -5.56 -6.53
C THR A 82 20.12 -4.98 -6.15
N ALA A 83 19.03 -5.61 -6.63
CA ALA A 83 17.68 -5.20 -6.30
C ALA A 83 17.39 -5.40 -4.80
N THR A 84 17.75 -6.56 -4.24
CA THR A 84 17.59 -6.91 -2.82
C THR A 84 18.31 -5.92 -1.92
N ALA A 85 19.60 -5.68 -2.16
CA ALA A 85 20.38 -4.71 -1.39
C ALA A 85 19.74 -3.30 -1.45
N SER A 86 19.28 -2.88 -2.64
CA SER A 86 18.60 -1.60 -2.80
C SER A 86 17.25 -1.54 -2.08
N CYS A 87 16.52 -2.65 -1.96
CA CYS A 87 15.23 -2.70 -1.28
C CYS A 87 15.44 -2.67 0.24
N ILE A 88 16.36 -3.47 0.77
CA ILE A 88 16.73 -3.49 2.20
C ILE A 88 17.16 -2.10 2.65
N ALA A 89 18.07 -1.45 1.90
CA ALA A 89 18.53 -0.10 2.20
C ALA A 89 17.39 0.94 2.30
N LYS A 90 16.33 0.76 1.52
CA LYS A 90 15.21 1.69 1.43
C LYS A 90 14.06 1.38 2.37
N LEU A 91 13.83 0.11 2.68
CA LEU A 91 12.63 -0.34 3.38
C LEU A 91 12.92 -0.77 4.81
N ASN A 92 14.11 -1.30 5.09
CA ASN A 92 14.40 -2.00 6.35
C ASN A 92 15.65 -1.48 7.10
N THR A 93 16.42 -0.56 6.53
CA THR A 93 17.62 -0.02 7.21
C THR A 93 17.24 1.07 8.23
N PRO A 94 17.57 0.90 9.52
CA PRO A 94 17.29 1.91 10.55
C PRO A 94 17.88 3.27 10.22
N GLY A 95 17.13 4.34 10.52
CA GLY A 95 17.56 5.71 10.25
C GLY A 95 17.59 6.11 8.77
N GLN A 96 17.20 5.21 7.85
CA GLN A 96 17.13 5.47 6.41
C GLN A 96 15.73 5.18 5.85
N GLY A 97 15.50 5.65 4.62
CA GLY A 97 14.33 5.31 3.81
C GLY A 97 13.00 5.35 4.56
N LEU A 98 12.29 4.22 4.57
CA LEU A 98 10.97 4.06 5.18
C LEU A 98 11.01 4.21 6.70
N LEU A 99 11.97 3.58 7.39
CA LEU A 99 12.07 3.65 8.86
C LEU A 99 12.34 5.07 9.35
N LYS A 100 13.15 5.85 8.62
CA LYS A 100 13.32 7.29 8.89
C LYS A 100 12.02 8.07 8.70
N ALA A 101 11.26 7.74 7.67
CA ALA A 101 9.99 8.41 7.39
C ALA A 101 8.92 8.08 8.46
N GLN A 102 8.89 6.84 8.95
CA GLN A 102 8.05 6.41 10.06
C GLN A 102 8.35 7.21 11.33
N GLN A 103 9.61 7.24 11.73
CA GLN A 103 10.05 7.97 12.92
C GLN A 103 9.71 9.46 12.80
N LYS A 104 10.02 10.07 11.65
CA LYS A 104 9.74 11.48 11.38
C LYS A 104 8.24 11.80 11.43
N PHE A 105 7.38 10.90 10.99
CA PHE A 105 5.93 11.08 11.12
C PHE A 105 5.53 11.12 12.59
N VAL A 106 5.89 10.08 13.36
CA VAL A 106 5.52 9.94 14.77
C VAL A 106 6.03 11.14 15.58
N ASP A 107 7.32 11.47 15.47
CA ASP A 107 7.92 12.55 16.25
C ASP A 107 7.31 13.92 15.94
N GLN A 108 7.17 14.24 14.65
CA GLN A 108 6.74 15.57 14.24
C GLN A 108 5.26 15.82 14.51
N VAL A 109 4.44 14.77 14.46
CA VAL A 109 3.01 14.88 14.79
C VAL A 109 2.83 14.92 16.30
N THR A 110 3.50 14.05 17.05
CA THR A 110 3.47 14.05 18.53
C THR A 110 3.84 15.43 19.09
N ALA A 111 4.94 16.00 18.61
CA ALA A 111 5.38 17.33 19.04
C ALA A 111 4.35 18.43 18.72
N ALA A 112 3.70 18.37 17.56
CA ALA A 112 2.68 19.35 17.18
C ALA A 112 1.37 19.22 17.97
N CYS A 113 1.05 18.01 18.44
CA CYS A 113 -0.18 17.71 19.17
C CYS A 113 -0.02 17.79 20.69
N THR A 114 1.21 17.97 21.20
CA THR A 114 1.50 18.02 22.64
C THR A 114 0.71 19.12 23.35
N ALA A 115 0.64 20.32 22.77
CA ALA A 115 -0.10 21.45 23.36
C ALA A 115 -1.62 21.23 23.41
N MET A 116 -2.17 20.40 22.51
CA MET A 116 -3.58 20.04 22.51
C MET A 116 -3.89 18.97 23.56
N GLY A 117 -2.95 18.06 23.81
CA GLY A 117 -3.10 16.93 24.73
C GLY A 117 -3.93 15.78 24.14
N ILE A 118 -3.69 14.56 24.61
CA ILE A 118 -4.33 13.35 24.09
C ILE A 118 -5.86 13.40 24.22
N THR A 119 -6.40 13.86 25.35
CA THR A 119 -7.85 13.93 25.59
C THR A 119 -8.59 14.70 24.49
N ASN A 120 -8.07 15.87 24.10
CA ASN A 120 -8.69 16.69 23.06
C ASN A 120 -8.45 16.13 21.66
N VAL A 121 -7.28 15.54 21.40
CA VAL A 121 -6.99 14.86 20.13
C VAL A 121 -7.99 13.71 19.89
N CYS A 122 -8.31 12.96 20.94
CA CYS A 122 -9.22 11.82 20.86
C CYS A 122 -10.70 12.23 20.92
N SER A 123 -11.02 13.35 21.57
CA SER A 123 -12.38 13.84 21.73
C SER A 123 -13.16 13.90 20.41
N THR A 124 -14.39 13.38 20.44
CA THR A 124 -15.42 13.53 19.40
C THR A 124 -16.34 14.72 19.65
N GLY A 125 -16.12 15.46 20.74
CA GLY A 125 -16.86 16.68 21.07
C GLY A 125 -16.32 17.90 20.32
N SER A 126 -17.01 19.03 20.50
CA SER A 126 -16.64 20.33 19.90
C SER A 126 -15.17 20.68 20.20
N GLY A 127 -14.43 21.09 19.16
CA GLY A 127 -13.01 21.42 19.25
C GLY A 127 -12.05 20.22 19.28
N GLY A 128 -12.54 18.99 19.33
CA GLY A 128 -11.73 17.76 19.29
C GLY A 128 -11.27 17.39 17.87
N LEU A 129 -10.32 16.44 17.73
CA LEU A 129 -9.88 15.95 16.41
C LEU A 129 -10.50 14.62 15.98
N HIS A 130 -11.39 14.05 16.78
CA HIS A 130 -12.19 12.87 16.45
C HIS A 130 -11.37 11.60 16.19
N LEU A 131 -10.16 11.49 16.77
CA LEU A 131 -9.35 10.28 16.59
C LEU A 131 -9.97 9.04 17.27
N ALA A 132 -10.86 9.21 18.26
CA ALA A 132 -11.63 8.11 18.82
C ALA A 132 -12.59 7.44 17.82
N ASN A 133 -12.95 8.11 16.71
CA ASN A 133 -13.78 7.51 15.66
C ASN A 133 -13.00 6.51 14.79
N LEU A 134 -11.69 6.38 14.97
CA LEU A 134 -10.88 5.42 14.23
C LEU A 134 -11.02 4.02 14.85
N PRO A 135 -11.60 3.03 14.16
CA PRO A 135 -11.55 1.64 14.58
C PRO A 135 -10.09 1.22 14.78
N PHE A 136 -9.81 0.37 15.77
CA PHE A 136 -8.49 -0.16 16.13
C PHE A 136 -7.55 0.84 16.83
N CYS A 137 -7.52 2.09 16.40
CA CYS A 137 -6.80 3.16 17.09
C CYS A 137 -7.68 3.97 18.05
N GLY A 138 -8.84 3.44 18.45
CA GLY A 138 -9.78 4.04 19.41
C GLY A 138 -10.41 3.03 20.37
N SER A 139 -10.05 1.75 20.26
CA SER A 139 -10.73 0.62 20.92
C SER A 139 -10.02 0.10 22.19
N ASP A 140 -9.11 0.88 22.76
CA ASP A 140 -8.60 0.59 24.10
C ASP A 140 -9.62 1.07 25.17
N PRO A 141 -9.44 0.72 26.46
CA PRO A 141 -10.34 1.17 27.53
C PRO A 141 -10.43 2.70 27.71
N SER A 142 -9.51 3.46 27.09
CA SER A 142 -9.46 4.93 27.12
C SER A 142 -10.20 5.60 25.96
N GLY A 143 -10.71 4.82 24.99
CA GLY A 143 -11.37 5.35 23.79
C GLY A 143 -10.40 5.95 22.76
N CYS A 144 -9.09 5.76 22.94
CA CYS A 144 -8.05 6.24 22.05
C CYS A 144 -6.90 5.25 22.02
N GLY A 145 -6.41 4.84 20.85
CA GLY A 145 -5.57 3.67 20.60
C GLY A 145 -4.13 3.73 21.10
N GLY A 146 -3.92 4.34 22.27
CA GLY A 146 -2.67 4.45 22.99
C GLY A 146 -2.88 5.23 24.29
N SER A 147 -2.07 4.92 25.31
CA SER A 147 -2.03 5.65 26.59
C SER A 147 -1.42 7.05 26.50
N ASP A 148 -0.77 7.36 25.38
CA ASP A 148 -0.05 8.60 25.12
C ASP A 148 -0.07 8.96 23.63
N LEU A 149 0.28 10.20 23.29
CA LEU A 149 0.26 10.71 21.92
C LEU A 149 1.18 9.92 20.99
N GLN A 150 2.34 9.46 21.48
CA GLN A 150 3.32 8.76 20.64
C GLN A 150 2.83 7.37 20.23
N SER A 151 2.22 6.66 21.18
CA SER A 151 1.53 5.38 20.95
C SER A 151 0.36 5.55 19.98
N LEU A 152 -0.45 6.60 20.15
CA LEU A 152 -1.54 6.93 19.23
C LEU A 152 -1.05 7.22 17.80
N MET A 153 0.00 8.03 17.65
CA MET A 153 0.57 8.33 16.33
C MET A 153 1.22 7.10 15.69
N SER A 154 1.78 6.20 16.49
CA SER A 154 2.29 4.92 16.00
C SER A 154 1.16 4.00 15.51
N CYS A 155 0.02 4.00 16.19
CA CYS A 155 -1.18 3.29 15.74
C CYS A 155 -1.69 3.87 14.41
N LEU A 156 -1.84 5.19 14.31
CA LEU A 156 -2.27 5.85 13.08
C LEU A 156 -1.33 5.56 11.90
N ARG A 157 -0.01 5.53 12.15
CA ARG A 157 0.97 5.12 11.14
C ARG A 157 0.70 3.70 10.62
N ASN A 158 0.42 2.73 11.50
CA ASN A 158 0.12 1.36 11.10
C ASN A 158 -1.14 1.26 10.22
N LEU A 159 -2.16 2.08 10.51
CA LEU A 159 -3.33 2.18 9.63
C LEU A 159 -2.94 2.70 8.25
N ILE A 160 -2.18 3.80 8.20
CA ILE A 160 -1.67 4.36 6.93
C ILE A 160 -0.86 3.31 6.17
N ASP A 161 -0.02 2.54 6.88
CA ASP A 161 0.79 1.45 6.30
C ASP A 161 -0.09 0.42 5.60
N SER A 162 -1.12 -0.08 6.28
CA SER A 162 -2.03 -1.09 5.74
C SER A 162 -2.73 -0.63 4.46
N PHE A 163 -3.27 0.60 4.44
CA PHE A 163 -3.98 1.10 3.27
C PHE A 163 -3.06 1.42 2.10
N VAL A 164 -1.87 1.98 2.37
CA VAL A 164 -0.88 2.23 1.31
C VAL A 164 -0.39 0.92 0.71
N ASP A 165 -0.23 -0.13 1.52
CA ASP A 165 0.14 -1.45 1.05
C ASP A 165 -0.96 -2.04 0.15
N GLN A 166 -2.24 -1.98 0.55
CA GLN A 166 -3.36 -2.41 -0.29
C GLN A 166 -3.41 -1.64 -1.62
N GLU A 167 -3.25 -0.32 -1.57
CA GLU A 167 -3.19 0.52 -2.77
C GLU A 167 -2.04 0.12 -3.71
N VAL A 168 -0.86 -0.12 -3.15
CA VAL A 168 0.30 -0.64 -3.91
C VAL A 168 -0.03 -2.00 -4.53
N GLY A 169 -0.69 -2.88 -3.78
CA GLY A 169 -1.15 -4.19 -4.25
C GLY A 169 -2.07 -4.11 -5.46
N THR A 170 -2.92 -3.08 -5.55
CA THR A 170 -3.83 -2.90 -6.70
C THR A 170 -3.10 -2.58 -8.00
N VAL A 171 -2.02 -1.81 -7.97
CA VAL A 171 -1.26 -1.42 -9.18
C VAL A 171 0.01 -2.23 -9.40
N ALA A 172 0.42 -3.01 -8.39
CA ALA A 172 1.58 -3.88 -8.42
C ALA A 172 1.29 -5.20 -7.65
N PRO A 173 0.41 -6.07 -8.19
CA PRO A 173 -0.09 -7.26 -7.49
C PRO A 173 0.99 -8.23 -7.01
N ARG A 174 2.11 -8.31 -7.74
CA ARG A 174 3.25 -9.16 -7.39
C ARG A 174 4.09 -8.66 -6.21
N ALA A 175 3.82 -7.45 -5.70
CA ALA A 175 4.65 -6.80 -4.68
C ALA A 175 4.85 -7.66 -3.43
N GLY A 176 3.79 -8.30 -2.93
CA GLY A 176 3.85 -9.14 -1.71
C GLY A 176 4.88 -10.26 -1.85
N ILE A 177 4.73 -11.13 -2.86
CA ILE A 177 5.67 -12.24 -3.12
C ILE A 177 7.09 -11.74 -3.40
N LEU A 178 7.25 -10.68 -4.20
CA LEU A 178 8.57 -10.16 -4.52
C LEU A 178 9.31 -9.69 -3.26
N LEU A 179 8.60 -9.12 -2.28
CA LEU A 179 9.17 -8.75 -0.98
C LEU A 179 9.35 -9.95 -0.05
N ASP A 180 8.45 -10.94 -0.09
CA ASP A 180 8.58 -12.21 0.64
C ASP A 180 9.90 -12.91 0.24
N ASN A 181 10.20 -12.98 -1.07
CA ASN A 181 11.40 -13.63 -1.62
C ASN A 181 12.74 -12.95 -1.29
N ILE A 182 12.69 -11.74 -0.72
CA ILE A 182 13.89 -11.05 -0.21
C ILE A 182 13.86 -10.88 1.31
N GLY A 183 12.98 -11.61 2.00
CA GLY A 183 12.87 -11.61 3.46
C GLY A 183 12.24 -10.35 4.06
N LEU A 184 11.60 -9.49 3.26
CA LEU A 184 10.92 -8.28 3.75
C LEU A 184 9.40 -8.45 3.90
N GLY A 185 8.86 -9.55 3.39
CA GLY A 185 7.44 -9.86 3.33
C GLY A 185 6.62 -9.56 4.59
N ALA A 186 7.08 -10.05 5.75
CA ALA A 186 6.36 -9.93 7.03
C ALA A 186 6.09 -8.47 7.45
N GLN A 187 6.90 -7.51 6.98
CA GLN A 187 6.73 -6.08 7.28
C GLN A 187 5.61 -5.42 6.45
N PHE A 188 5.10 -6.13 5.45
CA PHE A 188 4.11 -5.64 4.49
C PHE A 188 2.94 -6.63 4.40
N GLY A 189 2.37 -6.98 5.55
CA GLY A 189 1.30 -7.99 5.67
C GLY A 189 0.01 -7.65 4.91
N ALA A 190 -0.24 -6.37 4.64
CA ALA A 190 -1.41 -5.90 3.91
C ALA A 190 -1.28 -5.97 2.38
N LEU A 191 -0.08 -6.29 1.86
CA LEU A 191 0.07 -6.60 0.44
C LEU A 191 -0.63 -7.92 0.09
N PRO A 192 -1.36 -7.99 -1.03
CA PRO A 192 -2.02 -9.21 -1.47
C PRO A 192 -1.00 -10.33 -1.73
N ARG A 193 -1.38 -11.54 -1.35
CA ARG A 193 -0.61 -12.76 -1.56
C ARG A 193 -1.55 -13.88 -2.01
N PRO A 194 -1.12 -14.70 -2.98
CA PRO A 194 -1.70 -16.02 -3.21
C PRO A 194 -1.70 -16.83 -1.92
N ALA A 195 -2.70 -17.69 -1.74
CA ALA A 195 -2.63 -18.72 -0.73
C ALA A 195 -1.41 -19.61 -1.02
N SER A 196 -0.80 -20.17 0.04
CA SER A 196 0.43 -20.96 -0.10
C SER A 196 0.27 -22.37 0.41
N GLN A 197 0.73 -23.34 -0.37
CA GLN A 197 1.06 -24.66 0.14
C GLN A 197 2.52 -24.66 0.58
N THR A 198 2.79 -25.12 1.79
CA THR A 198 4.16 -25.15 2.35
C THR A 198 4.74 -26.53 2.26
N VAL A 199 5.96 -26.61 1.74
CA VAL A 199 6.80 -27.80 1.71
C VAL A 199 7.98 -27.57 2.63
N PHE A 200 8.13 -28.44 3.63
CA PHE A 200 9.23 -28.41 4.58
C PHE A 200 10.39 -29.25 4.04
N LEU A 201 11.54 -28.62 3.90
CA LEU A 201 12.79 -29.29 3.58
C LEU A 201 13.45 -29.79 4.85
N SER A 202 13.77 -31.07 4.85
CA SER A 202 14.53 -31.73 5.90
C SER A 202 15.66 -32.53 5.27
N GLN A 203 16.75 -32.68 6.01
CA GLN A 203 17.84 -33.56 5.60
C GLN A 203 17.67 -34.92 6.26
N ASP A 204 17.97 -36.01 5.55
CA ASP A 204 18.13 -37.33 6.15
C ASP A 204 19.48 -37.48 6.88
N GLY A 205 19.64 -38.62 7.57
CA GLY A 205 20.87 -38.94 8.30
C GLY A 205 22.13 -39.07 7.43
N SER A 206 21.99 -39.05 6.10
CA SER A 206 23.09 -39.17 5.12
C SER A 206 23.46 -37.86 4.41
N GLY A 207 22.78 -36.74 4.67
CA GLY A 207 23.09 -35.48 3.97
C GLY A 207 22.11 -35.11 2.86
N HIS A 208 21.15 -35.97 2.55
CA HIS A 208 20.28 -35.77 1.39
C HIS A 208 18.99 -35.04 1.78
N LEU A 209 18.53 -34.15 0.88
CA LEU A 209 17.22 -33.53 1.00
C LEU A 209 16.13 -34.59 0.84
N ASN A 210 15.09 -34.50 1.67
CA ASN A 210 13.90 -35.33 1.52
C ASN A 210 13.28 -35.16 0.12
N SER A 211 12.90 -36.29 -0.49
CA SER A 211 12.10 -36.24 -1.70
C SER A 211 10.69 -35.75 -1.37
N VAL A 212 10.30 -34.66 -2.01
CA VAL A 212 8.99 -34.01 -1.83
C VAL A 212 7.97 -34.45 -2.89
N GLY A 213 8.38 -35.28 -3.85
CA GLY A 213 7.49 -35.96 -4.81
C GLY A 213 6.78 -35.03 -5.79
N THR A 214 5.51 -35.32 -6.05
CA THR A 214 4.61 -34.47 -6.83
C THR A 214 3.79 -33.60 -5.88
N ILE A 215 3.78 -32.30 -6.15
CA ILE A 215 3.06 -31.30 -5.36
C ILE A 215 1.87 -30.82 -6.18
N ALA A 216 0.65 -31.00 -5.67
CA ALA A 216 -0.57 -30.50 -6.32
C ALA A 216 -0.97 -29.14 -5.73
N ILE A 217 -1.00 -28.09 -6.55
CA ILE A 217 -1.47 -26.74 -6.16
C ILE A 217 -2.57 -26.22 -7.09
N SER A 218 -3.43 -25.34 -6.59
CA SER A 218 -4.37 -24.59 -7.43
C SER A 218 -3.62 -23.57 -8.29
N ALA A 219 -4.10 -23.24 -9.49
CA ALA A 219 -3.47 -22.18 -10.33
C ALA A 219 -3.42 -20.79 -9.67
N SER A 220 -4.23 -20.55 -8.65
CA SER A 220 -4.21 -19.29 -7.88
C SER A 220 -3.29 -19.33 -6.66
N ASP A 221 -2.70 -20.49 -6.35
CA ASP A 221 -1.89 -20.73 -5.17
C ASP A 221 -0.40 -20.71 -5.51
N ARG A 222 0.43 -20.34 -4.54
CA ARG A 222 1.89 -20.37 -4.64
C ARG A 222 2.46 -21.54 -3.86
N LEU A 223 3.65 -21.97 -4.25
CA LEU A 223 4.45 -22.91 -3.48
C LEU A 223 5.38 -22.13 -2.55
N ALA A 224 5.33 -22.46 -1.25
CA ALA A 224 6.26 -21.99 -0.23
C ALA A 224 7.21 -23.12 0.14
N ILE A 225 8.51 -22.88 0.08
CA ILE A 225 9.54 -23.86 0.43
C ILE A 225 10.25 -23.37 1.68
N ASP A 226 10.00 -24.07 2.78
CA ASP A 226 10.56 -23.76 4.09
C ASP A 226 11.81 -24.61 4.33
N ALA A 227 12.94 -23.94 4.50
CA ALA A 227 14.24 -24.54 4.74
C ALA A 227 14.73 -24.34 6.19
N SER A 228 13.90 -23.82 7.09
CA SER A 228 14.28 -23.50 8.48
C SER A 228 14.70 -24.71 9.30
N ALA A 229 14.25 -25.91 8.93
CA ALA A 229 14.65 -27.16 9.55
C ALA A 229 16.00 -27.71 9.04
N LEU A 230 16.59 -27.09 8.00
CA LEU A 230 17.92 -27.47 7.54
C LEU A 230 18.98 -26.93 8.51
N PRO A 231 19.95 -27.75 8.92
CA PRO A 231 21.02 -27.31 9.81
C PRO A 231 21.86 -26.23 9.13
N CYS A 232 21.90 -25.03 9.72
CA CYS A 232 22.81 -23.95 9.33
C CYS A 232 23.37 -23.26 10.57
N GLY A 233 24.69 -23.33 10.77
CA GLY A 233 25.36 -22.78 11.95
C GLY A 233 25.72 -21.31 11.77
N SER A 234 25.16 -20.44 12.64
CA SER A 234 25.69 -19.20 13.27
C SER A 234 26.68 -18.23 12.57
N ASN A 235 27.13 -18.47 11.34
CA ASN A 235 28.16 -17.70 10.67
C ASN A 235 27.52 -17.16 9.39
N SER A 236 27.52 -15.84 9.20
CA SER A 236 26.67 -15.14 8.23
C SER A 236 26.99 -15.35 6.74
N ASN A 237 27.75 -16.38 6.38
CA ASN A 237 28.14 -16.68 5.01
C ASN A 237 28.44 -18.17 4.92
N ASN A 238 27.50 -19.04 4.53
CA ASN A 238 27.64 -19.81 3.30
C ASN A 238 26.59 -20.90 2.93
N GLY A 239 25.59 -21.27 3.73
CA GLY A 239 24.54 -22.19 3.28
C GLY A 239 23.58 -21.56 2.26
N LYS A 240 23.33 -22.20 1.10
CA LYS A 240 22.35 -21.73 0.10
C LYS A 240 21.39 -22.83 -0.34
N VAL A 241 20.08 -22.53 -0.31
CA VAL A 241 19.05 -23.33 -0.97
C VAL A 241 18.62 -22.59 -2.22
N GLU A 242 18.73 -23.23 -3.37
CA GLU A 242 18.26 -22.70 -4.64
C GLU A 242 17.13 -23.56 -5.17
N ILE A 243 16.00 -22.92 -5.41
CA ILE A 243 14.78 -23.48 -5.94
C ILE A 243 14.68 -23.00 -7.39
N ARG A 244 14.61 -23.94 -8.32
CA ARG A 244 14.34 -23.68 -9.73
C ARG A 244 13.01 -24.31 -10.09
N VAL A 245 12.12 -23.56 -10.70
CA VAL A 245 10.87 -24.06 -11.26
C VAL A 245 10.87 -23.74 -12.74
N GLY A 246 10.52 -24.70 -13.60
CA GLY A 246 10.74 -24.58 -15.03
C GLY A 246 10.10 -25.67 -15.87
N GLN A 247 10.25 -25.53 -17.19
CA GLN A 247 9.78 -26.53 -18.14
C GLN A 247 10.89 -27.55 -18.43
N THR A 248 10.52 -28.83 -18.50
CA THR A 248 11.35 -29.95 -18.99
C THR A 248 12.64 -30.21 -18.19
N GLY A 249 12.97 -31.47 -17.95
CA GLY A 249 14.23 -31.86 -17.29
C GLY A 249 14.13 -33.24 -16.67
N THR A 250 15.18 -34.04 -16.81
CA THR A 250 15.35 -35.33 -16.10
C THR A 250 16.23 -35.17 -14.86
N SER A 251 16.95 -34.04 -14.76
CA SER A 251 17.84 -33.71 -13.65
C SER A 251 17.81 -32.20 -13.37
N CYS A 252 18.32 -31.81 -12.20
CA CYS A 252 18.44 -30.40 -11.79
C CYS A 252 19.30 -29.53 -12.73
N ASN A 253 20.25 -30.13 -13.44
CA ASN A 253 21.14 -29.39 -14.35
C ASN A 253 20.49 -29.10 -15.71
N ASP A 254 19.47 -29.87 -16.07
CA ASP A 254 18.81 -29.80 -17.38
C ASP A 254 17.51 -28.98 -17.33
N LEU A 255 17.12 -28.51 -16.15
CA LEU A 255 15.89 -27.73 -15.95
C LEU A 255 16.03 -26.33 -16.54
N VAL A 256 15.19 -26.00 -17.53
CA VAL A 256 15.07 -24.64 -18.05
C VAL A 256 14.20 -23.84 -17.08
N ALA A 257 14.85 -23.13 -16.16
CA ALA A 257 14.17 -22.39 -15.10
C ALA A 257 13.35 -21.22 -15.66
N GLU A 258 12.07 -21.21 -15.30
CA GLU A 258 11.10 -20.13 -15.47
C GLU A 258 11.19 -19.17 -14.27
N GLN A 259 11.41 -19.71 -13.07
CA GLN A 259 11.67 -18.93 -11.87
C GLN A 259 12.80 -19.54 -11.06
N THR A 260 13.63 -18.68 -10.48
CA THR A 260 14.67 -19.09 -9.52
C THR A 260 14.56 -18.28 -8.24
N VAL A 261 14.46 -18.98 -7.11
CA VAL A 261 14.51 -18.37 -5.77
C VAL A 261 15.70 -18.94 -5.03
N THR A 262 16.48 -18.07 -4.40
CA THR A 262 17.64 -18.46 -3.61
C THR A 262 17.44 -17.99 -2.18
N LEU A 263 17.39 -18.94 -1.23
CA LEU A 263 17.36 -18.67 0.20
C LEU A 263 18.78 -18.62 0.74
N GLN A 264 19.04 -17.59 1.53
CA GLN A 264 20.30 -17.36 2.23
C GLN A 264 20.11 -17.60 3.73
N GLU A 265 21.21 -17.77 4.44
CA GLU A 265 21.25 -18.28 5.81
C GLU A 265 20.42 -17.55 6.86
N SER A 266 20.21 -18.30 7.95
CA SER A 266 19.11 -18.32 8.92
C SER A 266 17.80 -18.92 8.40
N TYR A 267 17.56 -18.96 7.08
CA TYR A 267 16.38 -19.57 6.42
C TYR A 267 15.02 -19.29 7.09
N LEU A 268 14.92 -18.21 7.87
CA LEU A 268 13.76 -17.89 8.71
C LEU A 268 12.51 -17.55 7.89
N THR A 269 12.68 -17.40 6.57
CA THR A 269 11.62 -17.08 5.64
C THR A 269 11.62 -18.11 4.52
N PRO A 270 10.46 -18.75 4.25
CA PRO A 270 10.31 -19.61 3.09
C PRO A 270 10.60 -18.87 1.77
N GLY A 271 11.03 -19.63 0.76
CA GLY A 271 11.07 -19.18 -0.62
C GLY A 271 9.74 -19.39 -1.31
N TYR A 272 9.25 -18.38 -2.03
CA TYR A 272 7.94 -18.42 -2.68
C TYR A 272 8.09 -18.41 -4.21
N VAL A 273 7.49 -19.41 -4.86
CA VAL A 273 7.45 -19.54 -6.32
C VAL A 273 6.01 -19.70 -6.80
N GLY A 274 5.76 -19.27 -8.03
CA GLY A 274 4.41 -19.18 -8.58
C GLY A 274 3.58 -18.05 -7.96
N PRO A 275 2.25 -18.05 -8.16
CA PRO A 275 1.42 -19.07 -8.81
C PRO A 275 1.80 -19.32 -10.27
N PHE A 276 1.42 -20.50 -10.76
CA PHE A 276 1.63 -20.94 -12.13
C PHE A 276 0.28 -21.23 -12.78
N ASP A 277 0.19 -21.08 -14.10
CA ASP A 277 -1.03 -21.36 -14.86
C ASP A 277 -0.99 -22.74 -15.56
N VAL A 278 0.15 -23.43 -15.49
CA VAL A 278 0.44 -24.73 -16.12
C VAL A 278 1.27 -25.60 -15.19
N ASP A 279 1.30 -26.90 -15.47
CA ASP A 279 2.18 -27.84 -14.78
C ASP A 279 3.66 -27.47 -14.96
N MET A 280 4.42 -27.54 -13.86
CA MET A 280 5.83 -27.19 -13.85
C MET A 280 6.67 -28.33 -13.29
N LYS A 281 7.96 -28.35 -13.62
CA LYS A 281 8.95 -29.16 -12.89
C LYS A 281 9.67 -28.28 -11.91
N TYR A 282 10.09 -28.85 -10.78
CA TYR A 282 10.92 -28.15 -9.82
C TYR A 282 12.17 -28.95 -9.50
N CYS A 283 13.23 -28.21 -9.22
CA CYS A 283 14.47 -28.69 -8.66
C CYS A 283 14.80 -27.84 -7.45
N ILE A 284 15.14 -28.48 -6.34
CA ILE A 284 15.67 -27.81 -5.15
C ILE A 284 17.08 -28.35 -4.97
N THR A 285 18.05 -27.44 -5.03
CA THR A 285 19.44 -27.75 -4.72
C THR A 285 19.82 -27.08 -3.42
N TRP A 286 20.51 -27.82 -2.56
CA TRP A 286 21.14 -27.29 -1.37
C TRP A 286 22.64 -27.49 -1.51
N LYS A 287 23.37 -26.38 -1.44
CA LYS A 287 24.82 -26.38 -1.51
C LYS A 287 25.38 -25.99 -0.15
N ASP A 288 26.02 -26.95 0.52
CA ASP A 288 26.94 -26.70 1.62
C ASP A 288 28.23 -26.04 1.05
N PRO A 289 28.79 -24.99 1.66
CA PRO A 289 30.08 -24.45 1.26
C PRO A 289 31.24 -25.43 1.25
N GLY A 290 31.22 -26.46 2.08
CA GLY A 290 32.42 -27.22 2.40
C GLY A 290 33.44 -26.39 3.19
N GLY A 291 33.98 -26.97 4.26
CA GLY A 291 35.08 -26.41 5.02
C GLY A 291 34.71 -25.25 5.94
N GLY A 292 33.79 -25.47 6.88
CA GLY A 292 33.51 -24.47 7.91
C GLY A 292 32.33 -24.82 8.81
N GLY A 293 32.49 -25.82 9.68
CA GLY A 293 31.61 -26.03 10.85
C GLY A 293 30.23 -26.65 10.60
N CYS A 294 29.68 -26.58 9.38
CA CYS A 294 28.62 -27.50 8.96
C CYS A 294 29.28 -28.86 8.71
N THR A 295 28.77 -29.92 9.35
CA THR A 295 29.27 -31.28 9.13
C THR A 295 29.30 -31.57 7.63
N SER A 296 30.44 -32.05 7.14
CA SER A 296 30.72 -32.35 5.74
C SER A 296 29.73 -33.38 5.18
N GLY A 297 28.62 -32.91 4.62
CA GLY A 297 27.72 -33.67 3.77
C GLY A 297 27.89 -33.23 2.31
N PRO A 298 27.74 -34.14 1.34
CA PRO A 298 27.70 -33.75 -0.06
C PRO A 298 26.50 -32.81 -0.30
N GLY A 299 26.67 -31.76 -1.12
CA GLY A 299 25.55 -30.96 -1.60
C GLY A 299 24.48 -31.87 -2.21
N SER A 300 23.21 -31.60 -1.88
CA SER A 300 22.10 -32.46 -2.26
C SER A 300 21.11 -31.74 -3.17
N SER A 301 20.38 -32.51 -3.96
CA SER A 301 19.31 -32.00 -4.80
C SER A 301 18.12 -32.93 -4.81
N VAL A 302 16.92 -32.37 -4.86
CA VAL A 302 15.67 -33.10 -5.08
C VAL A 302 14.98 -32.54 -6.33
N PHE A 303 14.44 -33.44 -7.14
CA PHE A 303 13.68 -33.12 -8.34
C PHE A 303 12.25 -33.63 -8.19
N GLY A 304 11.28 -32.89 -8.70
CA GLY A 304 9.87 -33.27 -8.64
C GLY A 304 8.99 -32.50 -9.61
N THR A 305 7.68 -32.66 -9.46
CA THR A 305 6.66 -32.03 -10.32
C THR A 305 5.71 -31.18 -9.50
N ILE A 306 5.33 -30.03 -10.04
CA ILE A 306 4.23 -29.23 -9.55
C ILE A 306 3.08 -29.46 -10.53
N ASP A 307 2.06 -30.16 -10.08
CA ASP A 307 0.84 -30.38 -10.85
C ASP A 307 -0.13 -29.27 -10.48
N VAL A 308 -0.56 -28.51 -11.48
CA VAL A 308 -1.41 -27.33 -11.33
C VAL A 308 -2.71 -27.60 -12.03
N THR A 309 -3.83 -27.32 -11.37
CA THR A 309 -5.12 -27.35 -12.08
C THR A 309 -5.16 -26.16 -13.05
N PRO A 310 -5.06 -26.36 -14.37
CA PRO A 310 -4.95 -25.25 -15.31
C PRO A 310 -6.26 -24.45 -15.29
N ASP A 311 -6.17 -23.13 -15.45
CA ASP A 311 -7.37 -22.31 -15.62
C ASP A 311 -8.00 -22.42 -17.02
N GLY A 312 -7.44 -23.30 -17.87
CA GLY A 312 -7.94 -23.62 -19.20
C GLY A 312 -7.62 -22.57 -20.26
N THR A 313 -6.89 -21.50 -19.93
CA THR A 313 -6.61 -20.42 -20.87
C THR A 313 -5.27 -20.67 -21.59
N PRO A 314 -5.25 -20.81 -22.93
CA PRO A 314 -4.00 -20.95 -23.67
C PRO A 314 -3.16 -19.67 -23.51
N PRO A 315 -1.85 -19.78 -23.22
CA PRO A 315 -0.99 -18.61 -23.22
C PRO A 315 -0.91 -18.04 -24.65
N GLY A 316 -1.28 -16.77 -24.81
CA GLY A 316 -1.02 -16.03 -26.05
C GLY A 316 0.49 -15.86 -26.28
N THR A 317 0.89 -15.44 -27.49
CA THR A 317 2.29 -15.12 -27.77
C THR A 317 2.85 -14.13 -26.75
N PRO A 318 3.89 -14.48 -25.96
CA PRO A 318 4.34 -13.64 -24.86
C PRO A 318 4.88 -12.28 -25.34
N ALA A 319 4.51 -11.20 -24.68
CA ALA A 319 5.16 -9.91 -24.86
C ALA A 319 6.58 -9.93 -24.29
N THR A 320 7.45 -9.07 -24.83
CA THR A 320 8.82 -8.94 -24.34
C THR A 320 8.88 -8.36 -22.93
N ARG A 321 9.91 -8.72 -22.16
CA ARG A 321 10.17 -8.16 -20.82
C ARG A 321 10.06 -6.63 -20.77
N ALA A 322 10.67 -5.94 -21.74
CA ALA A 322 10.67 -4.48 -21.80
C ALA A 322 9.24 -3.91 -21.94
N THR A 323 8.37 -4.62 -22.65
CA THR A 323 6.96 -4.24 -22.83
C THR A 323 6.17 -4.47 -21.55
N VAL A 324 6.33 -5.63 -20.90
CA VAL A 324 5.67 -5.95 -19.62
C VAL A 324 6.08 -4.97 -18.51
N VAL A 325 7.39 -4.71 -18.35
CA VAL A 325 7.91 -3.72 -17.40
C VAL A 325 7.42 -2.30 -17.75
N GLY A 326 7.35 -1.97 -19.04
CA GLY A 326 6.81 -0.71 -19.52
C GLY A 326 5.34 -0.52 -19.12
N CYS A 327 4.52 -1.56 -19.26
CA CYS A 327 3.14 -1.53 -18.82
C CYS A 327 3.02 -1.41 -17.30
N HIS A 328 3.79 -2.19 -16.54
CA HIS A 328 3.84 -2.10 -15.08
C HIS A 328 4.11 -0.68 -14.60
N LYS A 329 5.17 -0.04 -15.12
CA LYS A 329 5.52 1.36 -14.80
C LYS A 329 4.39 2.33 -15.15
N LYS A 330 3.61 2.04 -16.19
CA LYS A 330 2.46 2.86 -16.58
C LYS A 330 1.35 2.81 -15.55
N PHE A 331 0.92 1.62 -15.12
CA PHE A 331 -0.05 1.43 -14.04
C PHE A 331 0.40 2.13 -12.76
N GLN A 332 1.63 1.84 -12.31
CA GLN A 332 2.17 2.50 -11.12
C GLN A 332 2.25 4.02 -11.25
N GLY A 333 2.71 4.53 -12.40
CA GLY A 333 2.88 5.96 -12.64
C GLY A 333 1.54 6.69 -12.62
N GLN A 334 0.50 6.08 -13.21
CA GLN A 334 -0.86 6.62 -13.16
C GLN A 334 -1.45 6.51 -11.76
N GLY A 335 -1.32 5.37 -11.08
CA GLY A 335 -1.78 5.19 -9.70
C GLY A 335 -1.18 6.24 -8.76
N LYS A 336 0.15 6.40 -8.74
CA LYS A 336 0.84 7.45 -7.95
C LYS A 336 0.28 8.85 -8.24
N THR A 337 -0.01 9.13 -9.50
CA THR A 337 -0.47 10.42 -9.98
C THR A 337 -1.93 10.68 -9.57
N VAL A 338 -2.79 9.66 -9.61
CA VAL A 338 -4.16 9.70 -9.10
C VAL A 338 -4.15 9.90 -7.59
N ALA A 339 -3.47 9.02 -6.84
CA ALA A 339 -3.40 9.08 -5.39
C ALA A 339 -2.91 10.44 -4.88
N ALA A 340 -1.83 10.96 -5.47
CA ALA A 340 -1.34 12.29 -5.10
C ALA A 340 -2.34 13.41 -5.43
N PHE A 341 -3.10 13.30 -6.52
CA PHE A 341 -4.08 14.29 -6.92
C PHE A 341 -5.30 14.29 -5.98
N VAL A 342 -5.87 13.11 -5.73
CA VAL A 342 -7.01 12.90 -4.82
C VAL A 342 -6.68 13.41 -3.43
N ALA A 343 -5.57 12.96 -2.83
CA ALA A 343 -5.13 13.42 -1.52
C ALA A 343 -5.00 14.95 -1.45
N ASN A 344 -4.39 15.56 -2.47
CA ASN A 344 -4.20 17.01 -2.49
C ASN A 344 -5.52 17.76 -2.59
N LYS A 345 -6.49 17.27 -3.37
CA LYS A 345 -7.79 17.94 -3.51
C LYS A 345 -8.63 17.82 -2.25
N LEU A 346 -8.74 16.61 -1.68
CA LEU A 346 -9.46 16.36 -0.43
C LEU A 346 -8.91 17.22 0.71
N HIS A 347 -7.61 17.15 0.97
CA HIS A 347 -7.02 17.89 2.08
C HIS A 347 -6.98 19.41 1.83
N ALA A 348 -6.84 19.90 0.59
CA ALA A 348 -6.89 21.34 0.32
C ALA A 348 -8.27 21.95 0.63
N CYS A 349 -9.35 21.20 0.39
CA CYS A 349 -10.69 21.59 0.82
C CYS A 349 -10.87 21.43 2.34
N GLY A 350 -10.63 20.22 2.86
CA GLY A 350 -10.82 19.91 4.27
C GLY A 350 -10.03 20.85 5.19
N ASP A 351 -8.78 21.16 4.86
CA ASP A 351 -7.95 22.07 5.66
C ASP A 351 -8.46 23.51 5.73
N LYS A 352 -9.17 23.99 4.71
CA LYS A 352 -9.75 25.34 4.72
C LYS A 352 -11.00 25.39 5.59
N VAL A 353 -11.88 24.40 5.42
CA VAL A 353 -13.15 24.33 6.16
C VAL A 353 -12.89 24.03 7.63
N ALA A 354 -12.09 23.01 7.94
CA ALA A 354 -11.79 22.62 9.31
C ALA A 354 -11.06 23.69 10.13
N LYS A 355 -10.21 24.52 9.51
CA LYS A 355 -9.56 25.65 10.21
C LYS A 355 -10.61 26.60 10.76
N CYS A 356 -11.59 26.94 9.94
CA CYS A 356 -12.67 27.81 10.34
C CYS A 356 -13.60 27.12 11.35
N GLU A 357 -14.00 25.87 11.11
CA GLU A 357 -14.87 25.12 12.03
C GLU A 357 -14.25 24.94 13.42
N LEU A 358 -12.98 24.55 13.50
CA LEU A 358 -12.27 24.39 14.78
C LEU A 358 -12.17 25.73 15.54
N ALA A 359 -11.91 26.83 14.84
CA ALA A 359 -11.88 28.16 15.46
C ALA A 359 -13.26 28.55 16.00
N ASN A 360 -14.31 28.29 15.22
CA ASN A 360 -15.68 28.60 15.63
C ASN A 360 -16.14 27.73 16.81
N GLU A 361 -15.79 26.45 16.81
CA GLU A 361 -16.11 25.50 17.88
C GLU A 361 -15.45 25.87 19.21
N ILE A 362 -14.22 26.38 19.18
CA ILE A 362 -13.43 26.66 20.40
C ILE A 362 -13.61 28.11 20.87
N ASP A 363 -13.57 29.08 19.94
CA ASP A 363 -13.53 30.51 20.24
C ASP A 363 -14.83 31.25 19.90
N GLY A 364 -15.81 30.59 19.26
CA GLY A 364 -17.03 31.27 18.78
C GLY A 364 -16.76 32.29 17.67
N SER A 365 -15.67 32.13 16.89
CA SER A 365 -15.14 33.13 15.96
C SER A 365 -16.01 33.49 14.74
N GLY A 366 -17.26 33.04 14.66
CA GLY A 366 -18.23 33.40 13.61
C GLY A 366 -18.73 32.23 12.76
N THR A 367 -19.26 32.53 11.57
CA THR A 367 -19.66 31.54 10.55
C THR A 367 -18.60 31.45 9.46
N CYS A 368 -18.29 30.23 9.01
CA CYS A 368 -17.39 30.04 7.87
C CYS A 368 -17.95 30.67 6.60
N THR A 369 -17.21 31.60 6.01
CA THR A 369 -17.61 32.29 4.78
C THR A 369 -17.55 31.35 3.56
N PRO A 370 -18.31 31.64 2.49
CA PRO A 370 -18.27 30.88 1.24
C PRO A 370 -16.88 30.75 0.60
N SER A 371 -15.94 31.64 0.90
CA SER A 371 -14.55 31.56 0.43
C SER A 371 -13.80 30.32 0.95
N TYR A 372 -14.22 29.72 2.07
CA TYR A 372 -13.63 28.48 2.59
C TYR A 372 -14.15 27.22 1.87
N THR A 373 -15.41 27.24 1.39
CA THR A 373 -16.09 26.10 0.77
C THR A 373 -16.03 26.11 -0.76
N THR A 374 -15.81 27.28 -1.39
CA THR A 374 -15.72 27.42 -2.85
C THR A 374 -14.71 26.47 -3.52
N PRO A 375 -13.50 26.20 -2.96
CA PRO A 375 -12.56 25.25 -3.55
C PRO A 375 -13.03 23.79 -3.54
N CYS A 376 -14.04 23.46 -2.74
CA CYS A 376 -14.57 22.12 -2.54
C CYS A 376 -15.56 21.69 -3.65
N SER A 377 -16.29 22.64 -4.24
CA SER A 377 -17.38 22.38 -5.19
C SER A 377 -16.97 21.70 -6.50
N THR A 378 -15.68 21.72 -6.84
CA THR A 378 -15.17 21.14 -8.11
C THR A 378 -14.42 19.82 -7.90
N ILE A 379 -14.26 19.35 -6.66
CA ILE A 379 -13.37 18.20 -6.37
C ILE A 379 -13.81 16.96 -7.14
N VAL A 380 -15.11 16.64 -7.11
CA VAL A 380 -15.68 15.46 -7.77
C VAL A 380 -15.34 15.45 -9.25
N SER A 381 -15.73 16.51 -9.97
CA SER A 381 -15.51 16.59 -11.42
C SER A 381 -14.04 16.61 -11.81
N VAL A 382 -13.15 17.25 -11.02
CA VAL A 382 -11.71 17.22 -11.34
C VAL A 382 -11.05 15.88 -11.00
N VAL A 383 -11.55 15.15 -10.00
CA VAL A 383 -11.11 13.78 -9.69
C VAL A 383 -11.56 12.82 -10.80
N ASP A 384 -12.82 12.88 -11.23
CA ASP A 384 -13.33 12.04 -12.33
C ASP A 384 -12.58 12.28 -13.64
N ASN A 385 -12.35 13.55 -13.97
CA ASN A 385 -11.52 13.92 -15.12
C ASN A 385 -10.10 13.38 -14.97
N LYS A 386 -9.55 13.39 -13.75
CA LYS A 386 -8.22 12.86 -13.50
C LYS A 386 -8.16 11.36 -13.71
N LEU A 387 -9.15 10.62 -13.22
CA LEU A 387 -9.28 9.17 -13.38
C LEU A 387 -9.41 8.82 -14.86
N THR A 388 -10.37 9.45 -15.55
CA THR A 388 -10.60 9.27 -17.00
C THR A 388 -9.32 9.49 -17.81
N ASN A 389 -8.62 10.61 -17.57
CA ASN A 389 -7.36 10.90 -18.27
C ASN A 389 -6.23 9.92 -17.94
N SER A 390 -6.19 9.40 -16.71
CA SER A 390 -5.15 8.47 -16.27
C SER A 390 -5.41 7.07 -16.85
N THR A 391 -6.66 6.60 -16.84
CA THR A 391 -7.11 5.39 -17.52
C THR A 391 -6.83 5.49 -19.02
N GLY A 392 -7.22 6.59 -19.66
CA GLY A 392 -6.97 6.87 -21.08
C GLY A 392 -5.48 6.76 -21.45
N LYS A 393 -4.57 7.15 -20.55
CA LYS A 393 -3.12 6.99 -20.76
C LYS A 393 -2.65 5.54 -20.72
N ILE A 394 -3.31 4.66 -19.97
CA ILE A 394 -2.97 3.23 -19.90
C ILE A 394 -3.45 2.50 -21.15
N VAL A 395 -4.69 2.78 -21.58
CA VAL A 395 -5.35 2.12 -22.73
C VAL A 395 -5.01 2.74 -24.08
N ALA A 396 -4.28 3.87 -24.11
CA ALA A 396 -3.89 4.53 -25.34
C ALA A 396 -3.17 3.55 -26.29
N PRO A 397 -3.41 3.60 -27.62
CA PRO A 397 -2.77 2.69 -28.58
C PRO A 397 -1.24 2.72 -28.55
N THR A 398 -0.65 3.85 -28.15
CA THR A 398 0.80 4.06 -28.01
C THR A 398 1.36 3.57 -26.67
N SER A 399 0.50 3.11 -25.76
CA SER A 399 0.89 2.58 -24.46
C SER A 399 1.61 1.25 -24.63
N LYS A 400 2.56 0.95 -23.72
CA LYS A 400 3.15 -0.39 -23.65
C LYS A 400 2.14 -1.44 -23.16
N CYS A 401 1.06 -1.02 -22.48
CA CYS A 401 0.05 -1.95 -21.99
C CYS A 401 -0.83 -2.55 -23.10
N THR A 402 -1.09 -1.82 -24.18
CA THR A 402 -1.85 -2.34 -25.32
C THR A 402 -1.07 -3.35 -26.15
N LEU A 403 0.25 -3.44 -25.92
CA LEU A 403 1.14 -4.41 -26.56
C LEU A 403 1.32 -5.69 -25.73
N VAL A 404 0.77 -5.74 -24.51
CA VAL A 404 0.79 -6.94 -23.66
C VAL A 404 -0.53 -7.68 -23.84
N PRO A 405 -0.52 -8.96 -24.22
CA PRO A 405 -1.73 -9.78 -24.23
C PRO A 405 -2.43 -9.75 -22.88
N PHE A 406 -3.75 -9.62 -22.87
CA PHE A 406 -4.50 -9.47 -21.62
C PHE A 406 -4.31 -10.67 -20.68
N VAL A 407 -4.26 -11.89 -21.22
CA VAL A 407 -3.93 -13.11 -20.46
C VAL A 407 -2.61 -12.96 -19.70
N GLN A 408 -1.57 -12.36 -20.31
CA GLN A 408 -0.27 -12.14 -19.68
C GLN A 408 -0.31 -11.02 -18.62
N LEU A 409 -1.26 -10.08 -18.68
CA LEU A 409 -1.47 -9.13 -17.58
C LEU A 409 -2.03 -9.83 -16.34
N ASN A 410 -2.87 -10.84 -16.55
CA ASN A 410 -3.45 -11.65 -15.48
C ASN A 410 -2.45 -12.67 -14.92
N SER A 411 -1.69 -13.34 -15.78
CA SER A 411 -0.68 -14.33 -15.39
C SER A 411 0.34 -13.75 -14.42
N PHE A 412 0.75 -14.58 -13.48
CA PHE A 412 1.76 -14.21 -12.49
C PHE A 412 3.18 -14.36 -13.04
N VAL A 413 3.53 -15.55 -13.53
CA VAL A 413 4.82 -15.83 -14.17
C VAL A 413 4.83 -15.21 -15.56
N GLY A 414 5.90 -14.46 -15.89
CA GLY A 414 6.02 -13.76 -17.17
C GLY A 414 5.07 -12.57 -17.31
N GLY A 415 4.27 -12.27 -16.28
CA GLY A 415 3.17 -11.30 -16.32
C GLY A 415 3.14 -10.34 -15.14
N LEU A 416 1.99 -9.65 -14.96
CA LEU A 416 1.79 -8.64 -13.92
C LEU A 416 0.95 -9.11 -12.72
N GLY A 417 0.33 -10.29 -12.81
CA GLY A 417 -0.37 -10.94 -11.70
C GLY A 417 -1.69 -10.29 -11.28
N PHE A 418 -2.38 -9.57 -12.18
CA PHE A 418 -3.62 -8.86 -11.81
C PHE A 418 -4.76 -9.78 -11.35
N LYS A 419 -4.72 -11.07 -11.69
CA LYS A 419 -5.63 -12.10 -11.19
C LYS A 419 -5.66 -12.19 -9.66
N LEU A 420 -4.57 -11.79 -8.98
CA LEU A 420 -4.44 -11.82 -7.52
C LEU A 420 -4.95 -10.57 -6.81
N GLY A 421 -5.20 -9.50 -7.56
CA GLY A 421 -5.65 -8.23 -7.02
C GLY A 421 -7.18 -8.15 -6.96
N SER A 422 -7.67 -7.09 -6.33
CA SER A 422 -9.10 -6.73 -6.30
C SER A 422 -9.73 -6.55 -7.70
N CYS A 423 -8.90 -6.48 -8.74
CA CYS A 423 -9.31 -6.28 -10.13
C CYS A 423 -9.13 -7.53 -11.01
N GLY A 424 -8.89 -8.70 -10.42
CA GLY A 424 -8.63 -9.95 -11.15
C GLY A 424 -9.78 -10.46 -12.01
N SER A 425 -11.02 -10.00 -11.77
CA SER A 425 -12.20 -10.34 -12.59
C SER A 425 -12.35 -9.50 -13.85
N SER A 426 -11.43 -8.57 -14.10
CA SER A 426 -11.45 -7.74 -15.31
C SER A 426 -11.25 -8.61 -16.54
N ILE A 427 -11.98 -8.31 -17.61
CA ILE A 427 -12.00 -9.12 -18.85
C ILE A 427 -11.15 -8.50 -19.97
N ASP A 428 -10.76 -7.23 -19.82
CA ASP A 428 -9.93 -6.51 -20.77
C ASP A 428 -9.10 -5.41 -20.08
N LEU A 429 -8.20 -4.78 -20.84
CA LEU A 429 -7.32 -3.73 -20.30
C LEU A 429 -8.09 -2.50 -19.81
N THR A 430 -9.25 -2.20 -20.40
CA THR A 430 -10.05 -1.02 -20.06
C THR A 430 -10.75 -1.19 -18.71
N SER A 431 -11.43 -2.32 -18.51
CA SER A 431 -12.04 -2.72 -17.25
C SER A 431 -10.99 -2.85 -16.14
N LEU A 432 -9.83 -3.45 -16.46
CA LEU A 432 -8.71 -3.55 -15.52
C LEU A 432 -8.17 -2.20 -15.08
N SER A 433 -7.94 -1.29 -16.04
CA SER A 433 -7.43 0.05 -15.75
C SER A 433 -8.42 0.87 -14.92
N SER A 434 -9.71 0.75 -15.23
CA SER A 434 -10.78 1.44 -14.51
C SER A 434 -10.90 0.92 -13.08
N CYS A 435 -10.88 -0.41 -12.88
CA CYS A 435 -10.86 -1.00 -11.55
C CYS A 435 -9.61 -0.60 -10.76
N ALA A 436 -8.42 -0.69 -11.37
CA ALA A 436 -7.18 -0.48 -10.65
C ALA A 436 -7.01 0.97 -10.18
N LEU A 437 -7.38 1.95 -11.01
CA LEU A 437 -7.28 3.37 -10.65
C LEU A 437 -8.49 3.86 -9.83
N GLY A 438 -9.63 3.19 -9.95
CA GLY A 438 -10.93 3.65 -9.46
C GLY A 438 -11.65 4.50 -10.50
N GLN A 439 -12.98 4.39 -10.55
CA GLN A 439 -13.90 5.36 -11.13
C GLN A 439 -14.95 5.68 -10.06
N ALA A 440 -15.61 6.84 -10.15
CA ALA A 440 -16.66 7.24 -9.21
C ALA A 440 -17.68 6.10 -8.97
N GLY A 441 -17.96 5.81 -7.70
CA GLY A 441 -18.94 4.80 -7.28
C GLY A 441 -18.40 3.37 -7.17
N MET A 442 -17.11 3.11 -7.42
CA MET A 442 -16.48 1.84 -7.05
C MET A 442 -15.85 1.92 -5.66
N ASP A 443 -16.20 0.98 -4.79
CA ASP A 443 -15.63 0.86 -3.43
C ASP A 443 -14.19 0.28 -3.42
N LEU A 444 -13.51 0.30 -4.57
CA LEU A 444 -12.20 -0.30 -4.80
C LEU A 444 -11.36 0.58 -5.74
N GLY A 445 -10.04 0.36 -5.72
CA GLY A 445 -9.10 1.08 -6.59
C GLY A 445 -8.32 2.19 -5.87
N VAL A 446 -7.32 2.74 -6.55
CA VAL A 446 -6.39 3.74 -5.98
C VAL A 446 -7.12 4.96 -5.40
N ASP A 447 -8.16 5.46 -6.07
CA ASP A 447 -8.96 6.58 -5.56
C ASP A 447 -9.61 6.25 -4.21
N CYS A 448 -10.39 5.17 -4.13
CA CYS A 448 -11.06 4.76 -2.91
C CYS A 448 -10.07 4.48 -1.76
N PHE A 449 -8.94 3.81 -2.04
CA PHE A 449 -7.89 3.61 -1.03
C PHE A 449 -7.30 4.93 -0.53
N GLU A 450 -7.10 5.91 -1.41
CA GLU A 450 -6.59 7.22 -1.01
C GLU A 450 -7.65 8.04 -0.27
N GLN A 451 -8.92 7.96 -0.63
CA GLN A 451 -10.03 8.56 0.12
C GLN A 451 -10.08 8.02 1.56
N ASN A 452 -10.04 6.68 1.70
CA ASN A 452 -10.05 6.03 3.01
C ASN A 452 -8.81 6.42 3.83
N THR A 453 -7.63 6.33 3.22
CA THR A 453 -6.36 6.77 3.84
C THR A 453 -6.44 8.25 4.26
N SER A 454 -7.02 9.12 3.43
CA SER A 454 -7.17 10.56 3.73
C SER A 454 -8.06 10.80 4.95
N GLY A 455 -9.21 10.12 5.03
CA GLY A 455 -10.11 10.23 6.18
C GLY A 455 -9.53 9.63 7.45
N ARG A 456 -8.68 8.59 7.35
CA ARG A 456 -7.96 8.05 8.53
C ARG A 456 -6.88 9.01 9.04
N ARG A 457 -6.16 9.69 8.14
CA ARG A 457 -5.15 10.70 8.49
C ARG A 457 -5.76 11.96 9.12
N ASP A 458 -6.99 12.29 8.73
CA ASP A 458 -7.75 13.44 9.21
C ASP A 458 -9.21 13.02 9.46
N PRO A 459 -9.54 12.51 10.68
CA PRO A 459 -10.88 12.00 10.99
C PRO A 459 -12.00 13.04 10.90
N ARG A 460 -11.66 14.34 10.79
CA ARG A 460 -12.62 15.42 10.55
C ARG A 460 -12.89 15.68 9.08
N LEU A 461 -12.15 15.04 8.17
CA LEU A 461 -12.25 15.30 6.73
C LEU A 461 -13.68 15.14 6.22
N LYS A 462 -14.38 14.08 6.61
CA LYS A 462 -15.77 13.83 6.18
C LYS A 462 -16.72 14.94 6.60
N GLN A 463 -16.66 15.35 7.87
CA GLN A 463 -17.44 16.47 8.39
C GLN A 463 -17.15 17.75 7.60
N SER A 464 -15.87 18.06 7.36
CA SER A 464 -15.48 19.26 6.64
C SER A 464 -15.88 19.24 5.15
N LEU A 465 -15.90 18.07 4.51
CA LEU A 465 -16.43 17.93 3.14
C LEU A 465 -17.95 18.17 3.13
N MET A 466 -18.69 17.59 4.08
CA MET A 466 -20.13 17.79 4.22
C MET A 466 -20.50 19.24 4.51
N ALA A 467 -19.77 19.90 5.41
CA ALA A 467 -19.94 21.32 5.71
C ALA A 467 -19.62 22.22 4.51
N ALA A 468 -18.79 21.75 3.58
CA ALA A 468 -18.55 22.42 2.31
C ALA A 468 -19.68 22.25 1.29
N GLY A 469 -20.74 21.51 1.62
CA GLY A 469 -21.84 21.19 0.71
C GLY A 469 -21.52 20.06 -0.28
N ILE A 470 -20.47 19.28 -0.06
CA ILE A 470 -20.17 18.08 -0.85
C ILE A 470 -21.09 16.94 -0.40
N ASN A 471 -21.69 16.22 -1.35
CA ASN A 471 -22.49 15.04 -1.05
C ASN A 471 -21.59 13.89 -0.58
N PRO A 472 -21.86 13.24 0.57
CA PRO A 472 -21.12 12.05 1.01
C PRO A 472 -21.04 10.94 -0.02
N ALA A 473 -22.03 10.81 -0.91
CA ALA A 473 -22.02 9.84 -1.99
C ALA A 473 -20.88 10.07 -2.99
N ASP A 474 -20.40 11.31 -3.15
CA ASP A 474 -19.29 11.64 -4.05
C ASP A 474 -17.92 11.19 -3.50
N PHE A 475 -17.85 10.90 -2.19
CA PHE A 475 -16.66 10.39 -1.51
C PHE A 475 -17.03 9.26 -0.53
N SER A 476 -17.73 8.25 -1.04
CA SER A 476 -18.27 7.13 -0.25
C SER A 476 -17.19 6.39 0.55
N CYS A 477 -15.95 6.39 0.06
CA CYS A 477 -14.82 5.71 0.69
C CYS A 477 -14.17 6.48 1.85
N VAL A 478 -14.56 7.75 2.07
CA VAL A 478 -14.11 8.50 3.26
C VAL A 478 -14.90 7.98 4.48
N PRO A 479 -14.21 7.39 5.49
CA PRO A 479 -14.86 6.77 6.65
C PRO A 479 -15.69 7.77 7.45
#